data_AF-A0A844HUL9-F1
#
_entry.id   AF-A0A844HUL9-F1
#
_cell.length_a   1.000
_cell.length_b   1.000
_cell.length_c   1.000
_cell.angle_alpha   90.00
_cell.angle_beta   90.00
_cell.angle_gamma   90.00
#
_symmetry.space_group_name_H-M   'P 1'
#
loop_
_entity.id
_entity.type
_entity.pdbx_description
1 polymer ?
#
loop_
_entity_poly.entity_id
_entity_poly.type
_entity_poly.pdbx_seq_one_letter_code
_entity_poly.pdbx_strand_id
1 'polypeptide(L)'
;MASTTENVKLGVCSVIYGGKSLGFTKGGVEVAVETQTYEITVDQMGTTPIGERITGRTVTATVPLAEATLENLVEVMPGATLVTNGAKATGTVTFATAVPANGDSVTVNGIPFTFRTKATNEGEVTIGTGAGAAGLAATAANFAAAINAAQTGFIAVAAAGVVTLTAKTTGTGWNGPIDKAVATPANVTTTALAGGTDATAASVTVSNAISMNLLSLGKPLVLRPKGTFGEDDFTIFSAACPGALNFSYSNENERLYSAAFKGYAQADGRLFKIGN
;
A
#
# COMPACT_ATOMS: atom_id res chain seq x y z
N MET A 1 9.03 2.37 -41.67
CA MET A 1 9.97 3.10 -40.79
C MET A 1 11.35 2.48 -41.02
N ALA A 2 12.37 3.27 -41.39
CA ALA A 2 13.66 2.75 -41.82
C ALA A 2 14.44 2.14 -40.64
N SER A 3 15.02 0.94 -40.84
CA SER A 3 15.88 0.28 -39.86
C SER A 3 17.20 1.04 -39.74
N THR A 4 17.34 1.91 -38.74
CA THR A 4 18.60 2.60 -38.43
C THR A 4 19.30 1.91 -37.25
N THR A 5 20.63 1.84 -37.30
CA THR A 5 21.47 1.24 -36.24
C THR A 5 21.38 1.98 -34.90
N GLU A 6 20.86 3.21 -34.88
CA GLU A 6 20.56 4.00 -33.67
C GLU A 6 19.37 3.45 -32.88
N ASN A 7 18.54 2.58 -33.47
CA ASN A 7 17.38 2.00 -32.78
C ASN A 7 17.74 0.79 -31.90
N VAL A 8 19.03 0.42 -31.80
CA VAL A 8 19.50 -0.62 -30.89
C VAL A 8 19.70 0.00 -29.51
N LYS A 9 18.66 -0.08 -28.68
CA LYS A 9 18.69 0.44 -27.30
C LYS A 9 19.38 -0.58 -26.39
N LEU A 10 20.65 -0.34 -26.06
CA LEU A 10 21.30 -1.03 -24.95
C LEU A 10 20.90 -0.33 -23.65
N GLY A 11 20.39 -1.07 -22.69
CA GLY A 11 20.30 -0.52 -21.35
C GLY A 11 19.36 -1.27 -20.43
N VAL A 12 19.88 -1.45 -19.21
CA VAL A 12 19.14 -1.71 -17.98
C VAL A 12 17.70 -1.16 -18.05
N CYS A 13 16.73 -1.98 -17.66
CA CYS A 13 15.35 -1.56 -17.57
C CYS A 13 14.99 -1.26 -16.11
N SER A 14 14.04 -0.36 -15.92
CA SER A 14 13.35 -0.17 -14.65
C SER A 14 12.09 -1.02 -14.66
N VAL A 15 11.88 -1.75 -13.56
CA VAL A 15 10.75 -2.66 -13.42
C VAL A 15 9.73 -2.06 -12.48
N ILE A 16 8.54 -1.76 -12.99
CA ILE A 16 7.45 -1.18 -12.23
C ILE A 16 6.33 -2.22 -12.15
N TYR A 17 5.93 -2.60 -10.93
CA TYR A 17 4.86 -3.57 -10.70
C TYR A 17 3.78 -2.95 -9.82
N GLY A 18 2.53 -2.95 -10.30
CA GLY A 18 1.41 -2.35 -9.56
C GLY A 18 1.58 -0.84 -9.28
N GLY A 19 2.39 -0.14 -10.07
CA GLY A 19 2.72 1.28 -9.88
C GLY A 19 3.91 1.57 -8.96
N LYS A 20 4.52 0.55 -8.32
CA LYS A 20 5.73 0.70 -7.50
C LYS A 20 6.96 0.18 -8.25
N SER A 21 8.08 0.92 -8.16
CA SER A 21 9.37 0.46 -8.70
C SER A 21 9.95 -0.64 -7.83
N LEU A 22 10.35 -1.76 -8.44
CA LEU A 22 10.91 -2.93 -7.75
C LEU A 22 12.42 -2.85 -7.48
N GLY A 23 13.06 -1.71 -7.82
CA GLY A 23 14.48 -1.47 -7.59
C GLY A 23 15.35 -1.81 -8.81
N PHE A 24 16.66 -1.96 -8.58
CA PHE A 24 17.62 -2.23 -9.65
C PHE A 24 17.65 -3.71 -10.06
N THR A 25 17.75 -3.96 -11.36
CA THR A 25 17.94 -5.29 -11.94
C THR A 25 19.40 -5.56 -12.28
N LYS A 26 19.88 -6.80 -12.12
CA LYS A 26 21.24 -7.21 -12.51
C LYS A 26 21.18 -8.50 -13.32
N GLY A 27 21.84 -8.53 -14.49
CA GLY A 27 21.85 -9.70 -15.37
C GLY A 27 20.87 -9.64 -16.55
N GLY A 28 20.18 -8.51 -16.74
CA GLY A 28 19.19 -8.33 -17.82
C GLY A 28 17.81 -8.88 -17.45
N VAL A 29 16.77 -8.28 -18.01
CA VAL A 29 15.38 -8.78 -17.86
C VAL A 29 15.00 -9.50 -19.13
N GLU A 30 14.50 -10.72 -18.99
CA GLU A 30 14.08 -11.55 -20.10
C GLU A 30 12.55 -11.53 -20.20
N VAL A 31 12.03 -11.28 -21.39
CA VAL A 31 10.60 -11.36 -21.69
C VAL A 31 10.42 -12.35 -22.82
N ALA A 32 9.67 -13.42 -22.57
CA ALA A 32 9.31 -14.42 -23.56
C ALA A 32 7.82 -14.32 -23.89
N VAL A 33 7.52 -14.16 -25.18
CA VAL A 33 6.17 -14.24 -25.74
C VAL A 33 6.10 -15.50 -26.59
N GLU A 34 5.33 -16.48 -26.14
CA GLU A 34 5.14 -17.74 -26.87
C GLU A 34 3.73 -17.77 -27.47
N THR A 35 3.63 -18.12 -28.76
CA THR A 35 2.35 -18.35 -29.42
C THR A 35 2.23 -19.84 -29.71
N GLN A 36 1.23 -20.49 -29.11
CA GLN A 36 0.89 -21.86 -29.42
C GLN A 36 -0.03 -21.86 -30.64
N THR A 37 0.39 -22.53 -31.71
CA THR A 37 -0.44 -22.83 -32.88
C THR A 37 -0.80 -24.32 -32.87
N TYR A 38 -2.01 -24.63 -33.31
CA TYR A 38 -2.44 -25.97 -33.62
C TYR A 38 -2.60 -26.09 -35.12
N GLU A 39 -1.87 -27.04 -35.69
CA GLU A 39 -1.93 -27.36 -37.10
C GLU A 39 -3.21 -28.16 -37.38
N ILE A 40 -4.05 -27.63 -38.26
CA ILE A 40 -5.21 -28.34 -38.79
C ILE A 40 -4.70 -29.13 -40.00
N THR A 41 -4.49 -30.42 -39.79
CA THR A 41 -4.22 -31.38 -40.87
C THR A 41 -5.55 -31.99 -41.33
N VAL A 42 -5.63 -32.33 -42.61
CA VAL A 42 -6.80 -32.98 -43.21
C VAL A 42 -6.33 -34.28 -43.82
N ASP A 43 -7.00 -35.37 -43.50
CA ASP A 43 -6.54 -36.74 -43.79
C ASP A 43 -6.28 -37.01 -45.28
N GLN A 44 -6.96 -36.28 -46.18
CA GLN A 44 -6.84 -36.42 -47.63
C GLN A 44 -5.55 -35.84 -48.23
N MET A 45 -4.81 -35.03 -47.47
CA MET A 45 -3.59 -34.35 -47.94
C MET A 45 -2.34 -34.78 -47.13
N GLY A 46 -2.45 -35.89 -46.39
CA GLY A 46 -1.36 -36.44 -45.58
C GLY A 46 -0.97 -35.55 -44.40
N THR A 47 0.31 -35.59 -44.00
CA THR A 47 0.87 -34.83 -42.87
C THR A 47 1.14 -33.36 -43.19
N THR A 48 0.77 -32.88 -44.38
CA THR A 48 1.02 -31.48 -44.75
C THR A 48 0.01 -30.57 -44.04
N PRO A 49 0.47 -29.59 -43.23
CA PRO A 49 -0.44 -28.67 -42.54
C PRO A 49 -1.17 -27.79 -43.58
N ILE A 50 -2.50 -27.77 -43.51
CA ILE A 50 -3.35 -26.98 -44.43
C ILE A 50 -3.70 -25.62 -43.85
N GLY A 51 -3.68 -25.50 -42.53
CA GLY A 51 -3.82 -24.23 -41.84
C GLY A 51 -3.36 -24.32 -40.40
N GLU A 52 -2.87 -23.21 -39.87
CA GLU A 52 -2.51 -23.08 -38.47
C GLU A 52 -3.53 -22.21 -37.74
N ARG A 53 -3.97 -22.65 -36.57
CA ARG A 53 -4.85 -21.85 -35.71
C ARG A 53 -4.16 -21.59 -34.38
N ILE A 54 -4.05 -20.33 -33.99
CA ILE A 54 -3.49 -19.95 -32.69
C ILE A 54 -4.40 -20.48 -31.57
N THR A 55 -3.89 -21.37 -30.73
CA THR A 55 -4.60 -21.95 -29.57
C THR A 55 -4.36 -21.17 -28.29
N GLY A 56 -3.26 -20.44 -28.21
CA GLY A 56 -2.97 -19.60 -27.05
C GLY A 56 -1.75 -18.70 -27.24
N ARG A 57 -1.67 -17.66 -26.42
CA ARG A 57 -0.48 -16.84 -26.26
C ARG A 57 -0.12 -16.77 -24.79
N THR A 58 1.12 -17.09 -24.47
CA THR A 58 1.66 -17.02 -23.11
C THR A 58 2.78 -16.00 -23.05
N VAL A 59 2.77 -15.19 -22.00
CA VAL A 59 3.85 -14.23 -21.72
C VAL A 59 4.47 -14.59 -20.38
N THR A 60 5.79 -14.66 -20.35
CA THR A 60 6.57 -14.79 -19.13
C THR A 60 7.66 -13.72 -19.11
N ALA A 61 7.88 -13.10 -17.95
CA ALA A 61 8.94 -12.13 -17.75
C ALA A 61 9.77 -12.54 -16.53
N THR A 62 11.06 -12.79 -16.74
CA THR A 62 12.01 -13.16 -15.70
C THR A 62 12.83 -11.94 -15.33
N VAL A 63 12.67 -11.47 -14.10
CA VAL A 63 13.33 -10.26 -13.59
C VAL A 63 14.30 -10.64 -12.47
N PRO A 64 15.62 -10.58 -12.71
CA PRO A 64 16.61 -10.67 -11.64
C PRO A 64 16.77 -9.31 -10.95
N LEU A 65 16.23 -9.20 -9.75
CA LEU A 65 16.33 -8.05 -8.86
C LEU A 65 17.60 -8.14 -8.00
N ALA A 66 18.33 -7.03 -7.87
CA ALA A 66 19.50 -6.91 -7.00
C ALA A 66 19.12 -6.46 -5.57
N GLU A 67 17.94 -5.85 -5.41
CA GLU A 67 17.43 -5.36 -4.13
C GLU A 67 16.22 -6.19 -3.69
N ALA A 68 16.32 -6.90 -2.57
CA ALA A 68 15.15 -7.45 -1.88
C ALA A 68 14.91 -6.73 -0.57
N THR A 69 14.17 -5.63 -0.66
CA THR A 69 13.48 -5.09 0.51
C THR A 69 12.25 -5.95 0.80
N LEU A 70 11.86 -6.06 2.07
CA LEU A 70 10.69 -6.85 2.47
C LEU A 70 9.40 -6.34 1.81
N GLU A 71 9.33 -5.05 1.54
CA GLU A 71 8.20 -4.44 0.83
C GLU A 71 8.11 -4.91 -0.62
N ASN A 72 9.23 -5.00 -1.34
CA ASN A 72 9.25 -5.50 -2.71
C ASN A 72 8.92 -7.00 -2.76
N LEU A 73 9.32 -7.76 -1.74
CA LEU A 73 8.95 -9.17 -1.58
C LEU A 73 7.45 -9.35 -1.36
N VAL A 74 6.80 -8.53 -0.53
CA VAL A 74 5.34 -8.58 -0.33
C VAL A 74 4.59 -8.25 -1.61
N GLU A 75 5.06 -7.27 -2.38
CA GLU A 75 4.43 -6.89 -3.64
C GLU A 75 4.53 -8.01 -4.69
N VAL A 76 5.68 -8.66 -4.80
CA VAL A 76 5.90 -9.72 -5.81
C VAL A 76 5.21 -11.04 -5.41
N MET A 77 5.04 -11.31 -4.12
CA MET A 77 4.46 -12.57 -3.64
C MET A 77 2.92 -12.51 -3.58
N PRO A 78 2.21 -13.37 -4.33
CA PRO A 78 0.75 -13.43 -4.22
C PRO A 78 0.32 -13.95 -2.85
N GLY A 79 -0.57 -13.22 -2.17
CA GLY A 79 -1.08 -13.60 -0.85
C GLY A 79 -0.11 -13.32 0.31
N ALA A 80 1.00 -12.61 0.07
CA ALA A 80 1.87 -12.16 1.14
C ALA A 80 1.18 -11.08 1.98
N THR A 81 0.98 -11.36 3.27
CA THR A 81 0.64 -10.33 4.24
C THR A 81 1.93 -9.90 4.94
N LEU A 82 2.21 -8.60 4.89
CA LEU A 82 3.26 -8.01 5.72
C LEU A 82 2.79 -8.05 7.17
N VAL A 83 3.31 -9.00 7.95
CA VAL A 83 3.06 -9.05 9.39
C VAL A 83 4.08 -8.14 10.03
N THR A 84 3.58 -7.04 10.59
CA THR A 84 4.39 -5.99 11.20
C THR A 84 4.04 -5.86 12.67
N ASN A 85 5.04 -5.87 13.57
CA ASN A 85 4.83 -5.62 15.01
C ASN A 85 4.75 -4.12 15.37
N GLY A 86 4.36 -3.26 14.41
CA GLY A 86 4.26 -1.82 14.65
C GLY A 86 3.02 -1.52 15.47
N ALA A 87 3.17 -0.80 16.57
CA ALA A 87 2.04 -0.34 17.38
C ALA A 87 1.61 1.07 16.98
N LYS A 88 0.32 1.37 17.17
CA LYS A 88 -0.25 2.71 16.98
C LYS A 88 -0.11 3.49 18.28
N ALA A 89 0.24 4.76 18.18
CA ALA A 89 0.21 5.65 19.34
C ALA A 89 -1.24 5.83 19.82
N THR A 90 -1.44 5.70 21.13
CA THR A 90 -2.74 5.94 21.78
C THR A 90 -2.58 6.95 22.90
N GLY A 91 -3.55 7.83 23.04
CA GLY A 91 -3.62 8.83 24.11
C GLY A 91 -5.06 9.04 24.53
N THR A 92 -5.28 9.70 25.66
CA THR A 92 -6.65 9.94 26.17
C THR A 92 -6.83 11.38 26.63
N VAL A 93 -8.06 11.87 26.51
CA VAL A 93 -8.55 13.12 27.11
C VAL A 93 -9.80 12.77 27.90
N THR A 94 -9.78 12.98 29.22
CA THR A 94 -10.88 12.63 30.12
C THR A 94 -11.48 13.88 30.72
N PHE A 95 -12.80 14.03 30.60
CA PHE A 95 -13.60 15.05 31.26
C PHE A 95 -14.18 14.47 32.56
N ALA A 96 -13.75 14.95 33.73
CA ALA A 96 -13.98 14.25 35.00
C ALA A 96 -14.91 14.99 35.99
N THR A 97 -14.59 16.23 36.36
CA THR A 97 -15.27 16.92 37.48
C THR A 97 -16.35 17.90 37.05
N ALA A 98 -16.17 18.56 35.90
CA ALA A 98 -17.15 19.44 35.27
C ALA A 98 -16.81 19.63 33.79
N VAL A 99 -17.77 20.10 33.00
CA VAL A 99 -17.51 20.45 31.59
C VAL A 99 -16.50 21.62 31.51
N PRO A 100 -15.69 21.70 30.45
CA PRO A 100 -14.76 22.82 30.25
C PRO A 100 -15.48 24.17 30.17
N ALA A 101 -14.80 25.23 30.58
CA ALA A 101 -15.28 26.59 30.44
C ALA A 101 -15.17 27.07 28.98
N ASN A 102 -15.96 28.07 28.61
CA ASN A 102 -15.84 28.72 27.31
C ASN A 102 -14.46 29.38 27.17
N GLY A 103 -13.69 28.97 26.16
CA GLY A 103 -12.31 29.42 25.94
C GLY A 103 -11.23 28.47 26.45
N ASP A 104 -11.58 27.43 27.20
CA ASP A 104 -10.65 26.34 27.51
C ASP A 104 -10.23 25.63 26.21
N SER A 105 -9.02 25.07 26.17
CA SER A 105 -8.54 24.36 24.99
C SER A 105 -7.73 23.10 25.30
N VAL A 106 -7.73 22.18 24.35
CA VAL A 106 -6.86 21.00 24.31
C VAL A 106 -6.12 21.00 22.98
N THR A 107 -4.80 20.92 23.03
CA THR A 107 -3.93 20.90 21.85
C THR A 107 -3.43 19.48 21.63
N VAL A 108 -3.83 18.87 20.52
CA VAL A 108 -3.41 17.52 20.14
C VAL A 108 -2.33 17.63 19.07
N ASN A 109 -1.08 17.29 19.42
CA ASN A 109 0.06 17.32 18.50
C ASN A 109 0.18 18.66 17.72
N GLY A 110 0.05 19.79 18.43
CA GLY A 110 0.14 21.14 17.87
C GLY A 110 -1.16 21.70 17.29
N ILE A 111 -2.24 20.91 17.18
CA ILE A 111 -3.54 21.36 16.68
C ILE A 111 -4.45 21.75 17.86
N PRO A 112 -4.81 23.04 18.02
CA PRO A 112 -5.63 23.48 19.13
C PRO A 112 -7.12 23.21 18.87
N PHE A 113 -7.80 22.66 19.87
CA PHE A 113 -9.24 22.51 19.91
C PHE A 113 -9.81 23.36 21.04
N THR A 114 -10.58 24.39 20.70
CA THR A 114 -11.11 25.36 21.69
C THR A 114 -12.56 25.09 22.01
N PHE A 115 -12.89 24.93 23.29
CA PHE A 115 -14.25 24.73 23.75
C PHE A 115 -15.04 26.03 23.72
N ARG A 116 -16.21 26.00 23.08
CA ARG A 116 -17.13 27.13 22.94
C ARG A 116 -18.53 26.72 23.33
N THR A 117 -19.33 27.66 23.83
CA THR A 117 -20.78 27.42 24.05
C THR A 117 -21.51 27.07 22.75
N LYS A 118 -20.97 27.51 21.60
CA LYS A 118 -21.39 27.12 20.26
C LYS A 118 -20.17 27.21 19.32
N ALA A 119 -19.81 26.09 18.70
CA ALA A 119 -18.76 26.09 17.67
C ALA A 119 -19.26 26.75 16.37
N THR A 120 -18.39 27.56 15.77
CA THR A 120 -18.63 28.31 14.53
C THR A 120 -17.53 28.10 13.49
N ASN A 121 -16.33 27.74 13.93
CA ASN A 121 -15.16 27.51 13.09
C ASN A 121 -14.63 26.08 13.21
N GLU A 122 -13.82 25.67 12.25
CA GLU A 122 -13.05 24.43 12.34
C GLU A 122 -12.05 24.50 13.52
N GLY A 123 -11.93 23.41 14.29
CA GLY A 123 -11.15 23.39 15.53
C GLY A 123 -11.90 23.93 16.76
N GLU A 124 -13.13 24.44 16.63
CA GLU A 124 -13.98 24.75 17.78
C GLU A 124 -14.85 23.55 18.17
N VAL A 125 -15.05 23.38 19.47
CA VAL A 125 -15.79 22.25 20.04
C VAL A 125 -16.95 22.80 20.85
N THR A 126 -18.18 22.41 20.49
CA THR A 126 -19.36 22.80 21.26
C THR A 126 -19.37 22.07 22.61
N ILE A 127 -19.46 22.82 23.71
CA ILE A 127 -19.61 22.27 25.06
C ILE A 127 -20.96 21.53 25.16
N GLY A 128 -20.95 20.33 25.73
CA GLY A 128 -22.14 19.50 25.87
C GLY A 128 -23.18 20.12 26.79
N THR A 129 -24.46 20.06 26.39
CA THR A 129 -25.58 20.52 27.21
C THR A 129 -26.04 19.40 28.13
N GLY A 130 -26.00 19.62 29.45
CA GLY A 130 -26.40 18.63 30.45
C GLY A 130 -25.61 18.77 31.75
N ALA A 131 -26.19 18.34 32.87
CA ALA A 131 -25.53 18.35 34.17
C ALA A 131 -24.74 17.05 34.41
N GLY A 132 -23.65 17.15 35.17
CA GLY A 132 -22.85 15.99 35.59
C GLY A 132 -22.37 15.12 34.44
N ALA A 133 -22.47 13.80 34.59
CA ALA A 133 -21.96 12.81 33.63
C ALA A 133 -22.54 12.96 32.20
N ALA A 134 -23.77 13.43 32.06
CA ALA A 134 -24.39 13.63 30.75
C ALA A 134 -23.72 14.77 29.97
N GLY A 135 -23.40 15.89 30.65
CA GLY A 135 -22.68 17.01 30.05
C GLY A 135 -21.24 16.65 29.67
N LEU A 136 -20.57 15.86 30.52
CA LEU A 136 -19.22 15.34 30.27
C LEU A 136 -19.20 14.42 29.05
N ALA A 137 -20.14 13.47 28.96
CA ALA A 137 -20.24 12.55 27.84
C ALA A 137 -20.59 13.27 26.52
N ALA A 138 -21.50 14.24 26.55
CA ALA A 138 -21.84 15.05 25.38
C ALA A 138 -20.65 15.90 24.91
N THR A 139 -19.89 16.48 25.83
CA THR A 139 -18.66 17.23 25.51
C THR A 139 -17.61 16.32 24.89
N ALA A 140 -17.41 15.12 25.44
CA ALA A 140 -16.49 14.12 24.89
C ALA A 140 -16.88 13.70 23.46
N ALA A 141 -18.17 13.47 23.21
CA ALA A 141 -18.67 13.13 21.88
C ALA A 141 -18.43 14.26 20.87
N ASN A 142 -18.72 15.51 21.25
CA ASN A 142 -18.47 16.68 20.41
C ASN A 142 -16.98 16.87 20.12
N PHE A 143 -16.12 16.65 21.12
CA PHE A 143 -14.67 16.72 20.98
C PHE A 143 -14.14 15.66 20.00
N ALA A 144 -14.59 14.41 20.13
CA ALA A 144 -14.22 13.34 19.21
C ALA A 144 -14.69 13.63 17.77
N ALA A 145 -15.91 14.15 17.61
CA ALA A 145 -16.43 14.56 16.30
C ALA A 145 -15.58 15.67 15.66
N ALA A 146 -15.18 16.69 16.43
CA ALA A 146 -14.31 17.76 15.95
C ALA A 146 -12.93 17.26 15.50
N ILE A 147 -12.30 16.34 16.25
CA ILE A 147 -11.01 15.74 15.86
C ILE A 147 -11.13 14.94 14.56
N ASN A 148 -12.21 14.16 14.42
CA ASN A 148 -12.44 13.35 13.23
C ASN A 148 -12.79 14.21 12.00
N ALA A 149 -13.47 15.34 12.20
CA ALA A 149 -13.80 16.30 11.15
C ALA A 149 -12.57 17.07 10.65
N ALA A 150 -11.66 17.45 11.56
CA ALA A 150 -10.44 18.21 11.25
C ALA A 150 -9.37 17.41 10.47
N GLN A 151 -9.72 16.25 9.89
CA GLN A 151 -8.85 15.39 9.06
C GLN A 151 -7.48 15.10 9.68
N THR A 152 -7.41 15.07 11.01
CA THR A 152 -6.14 14.87 11.73
C THR A 152 -5.55 13.48 11.43
N GLY A 153 -4.26 13.28 11.73
CA GLY A 153 -3.60 11.97 11.67
C GLY A 153 -4.13 10.93 12.67
N PHE A 154 -5.21 11.24 13.39
CA PHE A 154 -5.78 10.44 14.47
C PHE A 154 -7.26 10.12 14.22
N ILE A 155 -7.74 9.10 14.92
CA ILE A 155 -9.16 8.78 15.07
C ILE A 155 -9.48 8.94 16.55
N ALA A 156 -10.54 9.70 16.86
CA ALA A 156 -11.01 9.90 18.22
C ALA A 156 -12.32 9.14 18.46
N VAL A 157 -12.41 8.42 19.57
CA VAL A 157 -13.60 7.69 20.01
C VAL A 157 -13.96 8.13 21.42
N ALA A 158 -15.21 8.55 21.65
CA ALA A 158 -15.70 8.99 22.94
C ALA A 158 -16.53 7.90 23.65
N ALA A 159 -16.29 7.72 24.94
CA ALA A 159 -17.08 6.84 25.81
C ALA A 159 -17.17 7.45 27.23
N ALA A 160 -18.38 7.70 27.72
CA ALA A 160 -18.67 8.12 29.10
C ALA A 160 -17.81 9.29 29.65
N GLY A 161 -17.44 10.26 28.81
CA GLY A 161 -16.60 11.40 29.20
C GLY A 161 -15.10 11.22 28.92
N VAL A 162 -14.67 10.06 28.43
CA VAL A 162 -13.30 9.79 27.99
C VAL A 162 -13.24 9.79 26.47
N VAL A 163 -12.26 10.48 25.89
CA VAL A 163 -11.94 10.42 24.46
C VAL A 163 -10.61 9.72 24.29
N THR A 164 -10.63 8.61 23.58
CA THR A 164 -9.42 7.86 23.20
C THR A 164 -9.02 8.27 21.80
N LEU A 165 -7.78 8.74 21.64
CA LEU A 165 -7.18 9.09 20.37
C LEU A 165 -6.25 7.96 19.94
N THR A 166 -6.38 7.51 18.70
CA THR A 166 -5.53 6.47 18.10
C THR A 166 -4.96 6.97 16.79
N ALA A 167 -3.64 6.84 16.58
CA ALA A 167 -3.00 7.21 15.33
C ALA A 167 -3.51 6.36 14.13
N LYS A 168 -3.72 7.01 12.99
CA LYS A 168 -4.14 6.34 11.74
C LYS A 168 -3.06 5.40 11.21
N THR A 169 -1.80 5.71 11.43
CA THR A 169 -0.65 4.90 11.03
C THR A 169 0.09 4.35 12.27
N THR A 170 0.74 3.21 12.11
CA THR A 170 1.71 2.68 13.10
C THR A 170 3.01 3.49 13.00
N GLY A 171 3.82 3.46 14.06
CA GLY A 171 5.14 4.09 14.07
C GLY A 171 5.31 5.15 15.16
N THR A 172 6.54 5.66 15.27
CA THR A 172 6.93 6.62 16.33
C THR A 172 6.53 8.07 16.04
N GLY A 173 6.25 8.41 14.77
CA GLY A 173 6.02 9.80 14.34
C GLY A 173 4.79 10.51 14.92
N TRP A 174 3.87 9.77 15.55
CA TRP A 174 2.68 10.31 16.20
C TRP A 174 2.74 10.26 17.73
N ASN A 175 3.86 9.83 18.30
CA ASN A 175 4.10 9.97 19.74
C ASN A 175 4.32 11.45 20.04
N GLY A 176 3.51 12.01 20.93
CA GLY A 176 3.53 13.46 21.15
C GLY A 176 2.61 13.91 22.28
N PRO A 177 2.80 15.15 22.74
CA PRO A 177 2.01 15.69 23.84
C PRO A 177 0.55 15.91 23.44
N ILE A 178 -0.33 15.77 24.44
CA ILE A 178 -1.67 16.33 24.41
C ILE A 178 -1.73 17.36 25.54
N ASP A 179 -1.56 18.62 25.16
CA ASP A 179 -1.52 19.74 26.09
C ASP A 179 -2.94 20.24 26.37
N LYS A 180 -3.15 20.77 27.57
CA LYS A 180 -4.42 21.39 27.96
C LYS A 180 -4.15 22.80 28.50
N ALA A 181 -5.00 23.74 28.11
CA ALA A 181 -5.08 25.06 28.71
C ALA A 181 -6.52 25.25 29.20
N VAL A 182 -6.78 24.77 30.42
CA VAL A 182 -8.10 24.81 31.05
C VAL A 182 -8.06 25.59 32.36
N ALA A 183 -9.08 26.40 32.64
CA ALA A 183 -9.15 27.23 33.84
C ALA A 183 -9.11 26.39 35.13
N THR A 184 -9.72 25.20 35.11
CA THR A 184 -9.70 24.25 36.24
C THR A 184 -9.03 22.94 35.80
N PRO A 185 -7.77 22.69 36.20
CA PRO A 185 -7.00 21.53 35.74
C PRO A 185 -7.63 20.17 36.04
N ALA A 186 -8.48 20.05 37.07
CA ALA A 186 -9.17 18.81 37.42
C ALA A 186 -10.29 18.43 36.42
N ASN A 187 -10.83 19.40 35.68
CA ASN A 187 -11.95 19.17 34.76
C ASN A 187 -11.54 18.36 33.54
N VAL A 188 -10.28 18.49 33.10
CA VAL A 188 -9.73 17.78 31.94
C VAL A 188 -8.41 17.13 32.32
N THR A 189 -8.28 15.82 32.19
CA THR A 189 -7.00 15.12 32.32
C THR A 189 -6.59 14.55 30.96
N THR A 190 -5.30 14.59 30.66
CA THR A 190 -4.77 14.14 29.37
C THR A 190 -3.69 13.09 29.60
N THR A 191 -3.62 12.11 28.73
CA THR A 191 -2.51 11.17 28.60
C THR A 191 -1.94 11.34 27.20
N ALA A 192 -0.65 11.66 27.12
CA ALA A 192 0.04 11.87 25.85
C ALA A 192 -0.12 10.68 24.89
N LEU A 193 -0.02 10.96 23.59
CA LEU A 193 0.03 9.91 22.57
C LEU A 193 1.35 9.16 22.73
N ALA A 194 1.26 7.90 23.14
CA ALA A 194 2.42 7.06 23.40
C ALA A 194 2.17 5.62 22.94
N GLY A 195 3.23 4.80 22.95
CA GLY A 195 3.17 3.40 22.55
C GLY A 195 3.23 3.15 21.04
N GLY A 196 3.34 4.21 20.22
CA GLY A 196 3.65 4.06 18.80
C GLY A 196 5.07 3.52 18.63
N THR A 197 5.21 2.37 17.97
CA THR A 197 6.51 1.76 17.67
C THR A 197 6.66 1.54 16.18
N ASP A 198 7.88 1.77 15.68
CA ASP A 198 8.20 1.44 14.31
C ASP A 198 8.29 -0.07 14.12
N ALA A 199 7.85 -0.50 12.96
CA ALA A 199 7.95 -1.84 12.44
C ALA A 199 9.40 -2.37 12.45
N THR A 200 9.83 -3.04 13.52
CA THR A 200 11.24 -3.53 13.62
C THR A 200 11.41 -4.95 13.09
N ALA A 201 10.32 -5.72 13.02
CA ALA A 201 10.29 -7.04 12.41
C ALA A 201 9.10 -7.09 11.46
N ALA A 202 9.41 -7.28 10.18
CA ALA A 202 8.46 -7.60 9.15
C ALA A 202 8.70 -9.07 8.77
N SER A 203 7.66 -9.90 8.83
CA SER A 203 7.73 -11.26 8.28
C SER A 203 6.73 -11.39 7.16
N VAL A 204 7.17 -11.99 6.06
CA VAL A 204 6.31 -12.29 4.92
C VAL A 204 5.80 -13.71 5.13
N THR A 205 4.54 -13.82 5.55
CA THR A 205 3.88 -15.11 5.67
C THR A 205 3.13 -15.38 4.38
N VAL A 206 3.46 -16.49 3.71
CA VAL A 206 2.73 -16.99 2.54
C VAL A 206 1.87 -18.15 3.01
N SER A 207 0.56 -17.92 3.15
CA SER A 207 -0.38 -19.01 3.40
C SER A 207 -0.50 -19.92 2.19
N ASN A 208 -0.77 -21.21 2.41
CA ASN A 208 -1.03 -22.18 1.34
C ASN A 208 -2.35 -21.86 0.63
N ALA A 209 -2.30 -20.95 -0.34
CA ALA A 209 -3.46 -20.54 -1.11
C ALA A 209 -3.81 -21.57 -2.20
N ILE A 210 -4.21 -22.76 -1.76
CA ILE A 210 -4.81 -23.78 -2.62
C ILE A 210 -6.16 -23.19 -3.12
N SER A 211 -6.35 -23.11 -4.44
CA SER A 211 -7.58 -22.59 -5.08
C SER A 211 -7.78 -21.05 -5.13
N MET A 212 -6.72 -20.23 -5.15
CA MET A 212 -6.86 -18.80 -5.51
C MET A 212 -6.68 -18.56 -7.01
N ASN A 213 -7.55 -17.75 -7.62
CA ASN A 213 -7.44 -17.39 -9.04
C ASN A 213 -6.34 -16.32 -9.21
N LEU A 214 -5.19 -16.71 -9.75
CA LEU A 214 -4.03 -15.84 -10.00
C LEU A 214 -4.31 -14.70 -10.99
N LEU A 215 -5.35 -14.81 -11.83
CA LEU A 215 -5.80 -13.71 -12.69
C LEU A 215 -6.38 -12.54 -11.88
N SER A 216 -7.04 -12.82 -10.75
CA SER A 216 -7.65 -11.78 -9.90
C SER A 216 -6.63 -11.01 -9.08
N LEU A 217 -5.42 -11.57 -8.88
CA LEU A 217 -4.37 -10.95 -8.10
C LEU A 217 -3.28 -10.29 -8.97
N GLY A 218 -3.39 -10.45 -10.29
CA GLY A 218 -2.41 -9.91 -11.23
C GLY A 218 -2.44 -8.40 -11.26
N LYS A 219 -1.25 -7.78 -11.19
CA LYS A 219 -1.04 -6.34 -11.30
C LYS A 219 -0.33 -6.02 -12.62
N PRO A 220 -0.45 -4.79 -13.14
CA PRO A 220 0.29 -4.41 -14.33
C PRO A 220 1.81 -4.42 -14.05
N LEU A 221 2.57 -5.04 -14.95
CA LEU A 221 4.04 -5.05 -14.94
C LEU A 221 4.53 -4.22 -16.14
N VAL A 222 5.26 -3.15 -15.87
CA VAL A 222 5.84 -2.26 -16.87
C VAL A 222 7.35 -2.37 -16.82
N LEU A 223 7.94 -2.74 -17.96
CA LEU A 223 9.38 -2.76 -18.17
C LEU A 223 9.75 -1.56 -19.02
N ARG A 224 10.43 -0.60 -18.40
CA ARG A 224 10.83 0.65 -19.04
C ARG A 224 12.32 0.67 -19.32
N PRO A 225 12.77 0.75 -20.58
CA PRO A 225 14.18 0.96 -20.89
C PRO A 225 14.69 2.29 -20.29
N LYS A 226 15.90 2.28 -19.72
CA LYS A 226 16.51 3.51 -19.17
C LYS A 226 16.70 4.55 -20.28
N GLY A 227 16.26 5.78 -20.00
CA GLY A 227 16.34 6.91 -20.95
C GLY A 227 15.11 7.09 -21.85
N THR A 228 14.04 6.31 -21.64
CA THR A 228 12.76 6.48 -22.34
C THR A 228 11.68 7.02 -21.39
N PHE A 229 10.74 7.81 -21.93
CA PHE A 229 9.60 8.37 -21.19
C PHE A 229 8.28 7.66 -21.56
N GLY A 230 8.31 6.35 -21.76
CA GLY A 230 7.12 5.54 -22.03
C GLY A 230 6.91 5.10 -23.48
N GLU A 231 7.69 5.62 -24.43
CA GLU A 231 7.51 5.32 -25.87
C GLU A 231 7.80 3.86 -26.24
N ASP A 232 8.66 3.16 -25.48
CA ASP A 232 9.00 1.75 -25.71
C ASP A 232 8.68 0.86 -24.51
N ASP A 233 7.75 1.27 -23.64
CA ASP A 233 7.40 0.50 -22.46
C ASP A 233 6.80 -0.85 -22.84
N PHE A 234 7.37 -1.94 -22.34
CA PHE A 234 6.73 -3.26 -22.43
C PHE A 234 5.82 -3.44 -21.21
N THR A 235 4.52 -3.36 -21.42
CA THR A 235 3.51 -3.46 -20.37
C THR A 235 2.73 -4.77 -20.47
N ILE A 236 2.78 -5.58 -19.42
CA ILE A 236 1.91 -6.74 -19.24
C ILE A 236 0.73 -6.28 -18.37
N PHE A 237 -0.49 -6.41 -18.89
CA PHE A 237 -1.68 -5.81 -18.26
C PHE A 237 -2.08 -6.48 -16.94
N SER A 238 -1.87 -7.80 -16.84
CA SER A 238 -2.07 -8.56 -15.61
C SER A 238 -0.96 -9.59 -15.49
N ALA A 239 0.01 -9.32 -14.61
CA ALA A 239 1.12 -10.21 -14.32
C ALA A 239 1.03 -10.67 -12.86
N ALA A 240 1.28 -11.94 -12.59
CA ALA A 240 1.48 -12.45 -11.23
C ALA A 240 2.71 -13.38 -11.19
N CYS A 241 3.37 -13.47 -10.04
CA CYS A 241 4.48 -14.40 -9.85
C CYS A 241 3.92 -15.74 -9.33
N PRO A 242 3.88 -16.82 -10.12
CA PRO A 242 3.35 -18.12 -9.69
C PRO A 242 4.24 -18.87 -8.69
N GLY A 243 5.17 -18.21 -8.01
CA GLY A 243 5.94 -18.78 -6.90
C GLY A 243 7.35 -19.29 -7.22
N ALA A 244 7.89 -19.03 -8.42
CA ALA A 244 9.29 -19.31 -8.73
C ALA A 244 10.17 -18.13 -8.26
N LEU A 245 10.48 -18.11 -6.96
CA LEU A 245 11.50 -17.22 -6.38
C LEU A 245 12.77 -18.03 -6.12
N ASN A 246 13.82 -17.76 -6.89
CA ASN A 246 15.11 -18.39 -6.68
C ASN A 246 16.02 -17.45 -5.88
N PHE A 247 16.45 -17.91 -4.71
CA PHE A 247 17.47 -17.24 -3.90
C PHE A 247 18.81 -17.90 -4.15
N SER A 248 19.71 -17.22 -4.88
CA SER A 248 21.09 -17.67 -4.99
C SER A 248 21.92 -17.02 -3.87
N TYR A 249 22.38 -17.85 -2.93
CA TYR A 249 23.37 -17.46 -1.93
C TYR A 249 24.74 -17.89 -2.44
N SER A 250 25.54 -16.97 -2.97
CA SER A 250 26.95 -17.21 -3.28
C SER A 250 27.79 -16.19 -2.53
N ASN A 251 28.84 -16.64 -1.85
CA ASN A 251 29.74 -15.75 -1.09
C ASN A 251 30.63 -14.89 -2.01
N GLU A 252 30.70 -15.23 -3.30
CA GLU A 252 31.53 -14.55 -4.29
C GLU A 252 30.74 -13.60 -5.19
N ASN A 253 29.41 -13.61 -5.12
CA ASN A 253 28.52 -12.77 -5.92
C ASN A 253 27.48 -12.05 -5.07
N GLU A 254 27.01 -10.89 -5.54
CA GLU A 254 25.87 -10.20 -4.93
C GLU A 254 24.61 -11.07 -4.93
N ARG A 255 23.78 -10.94 -3.89
CA ARG A 255 22.54 -11.72 -3.76
C ARG A 255 21.53 -11.30 -4.84
N LEU A 256 21.34 -12.15 -5.83
CA LEU A 256 20.31 -12.00 -6.85
C LEU A 256 19.00 -12.67 -6.42
N TYR A 257 17.90 -11.99 -6.73
CA TYR A 257 16.53 -12.45 -6.49
C TYR A 257 15.82 -12.54 -7.84
N SER A 258 15.63 -13.75 -8.36
CA SER A 258 14.92 -13.93 -9.62
C SER A 258 13.42 -14.09 -9.36
N ALA A 259 12.61 -13.18 -9.90
CA ALA A 259 11.17 -13.24 -9.90
C ALA A 259 10.65 -13.52 -11.32
N ALA A 260 9.99 -14.66 -11.51
CA ALA A 260 9.33 -15.00 -12.77
C ALA A 260 7.86 -14.57 -12.73
N PHE A 261 7.47 -13.65 -13.60
CA PHE A 261 6.10 -13.20 -13.77
C PHE A 261 5.44 -13.94 -14.94
N LYS A 262 4.20 -14.38 -14.75
CA LYS A 262 3.35 -14.91 -15.81
C LYS A 262 2.26 -13.90 -16.12
N GLY A 263 2.10 -13.56 -17.39
CA GLY A 263 1.02 -12.71 -17.89
C GLY A 263 -0.27 -13.50 -18.07
N TYR A 264 -1.39 -12.92 -17.67
CA TYR A 264 -2.73 -13.46 -17.86
C TYR A 264 -3.54 -12.50 -18.73
N ALA A 265 -4.38 -13.06 -19.62
CA ALA A 265 -5.28 -12.26 -20.43
C ALA A 265 -6.37 -11.63 -19.55
N GLN A 266 -6.61 -10.33 -19.72
CA GLN A 266 -7.73 -9.65 -19.10
C GLN A 266 -9.07 -10.06 -19.78
N ALA A 267 -10.20 -9.69 -19.16
CA ALA A 267 -11.53 -10.03 -19.67
C ALA A 267 -11.81 -9.46 -21.08
N ASP A 268 -11.06 -8.44 -21.49
CA ASP A 268 -11.10 -7.82 -22.82
C ASP A 268 -10.15 -8.48 -23.84
N GLY A 269 -9.45 -9.55 -23.46
CA GLY A 269 -8.52 -10.30 -24.31
C GLY A 269 -7.13 -9.69 -24.43
N ARG A 270 -6.81 -8.60 -23.72
CA ARG A 270 -5.50 -7.96 -23.79
C ARG A 270 -4.48 -8.70 -22.92
N LEU A 271 -3.27 -8.92 -23.46
CA LEU A 271 -2.19 -9.66 -22.81
C LEU A 271 -1.00 -8.76 -22.46
N PHE A 272 -0.46 -8.06 -23.47
CA PHE A 272 0.63 -7.10 -23.32
C PHE A 272 0.52 -5.97 -24.35
N LYS A 273 1.26 -4.90 -24.12
CA LYS A 273 1.42 -3.74 -25.00
C LYS A 273 2.89 -3.37 -25.07
N ILE A 274 3.33 -2.92 -26.23
CA ILE A 274 4.66 -2.33 -26.42
C ILE A 274 4.44 -0.88 -26.84
N GLY A 275 5.04 0.04 -26.10
CA GLY A 275 4.95 1.48 -26.32
C GLY A 275 3.72 2.16 -25.71
N ASN A 276 3.65 3.48 -25.92
CA ASN A 276 2.59 4.33 -25.35
C ASN A 276 1.33 4.40 -26.20
#